data_AF-A0A327NMW5-F1
#
_entry.id   AF-A0A327NMW5-F1
#
_cell.length_a   1.000
_cell.length_b   1.000
_cell.length_c   1.000
_cell.angle_alpha   90.00
_cell.angle_beta   90.00
_cell.angle_gamma   90.00
#
_symmetry.space_group_name_H-M   'P 1'
#
loop_
_entity.id
_entity.type
_entity.pdbx_description
1 polymer ?
#
loop_
_entity_poly.entity_id
_entity_poly.type
_entity_poly.pdbx_seq_one_letter_code
_entity_poly.pdbx_strand_id
1 'polypeptide(L)'
;MKKLLFLLLLTSSAIAQVGIATKDVKQLDNALFVRPKVLTISQLRTGSDTAPSLLITNKGQEGMFYLDPLDTSSSDNTGTILVNAIGKRYKRPSVGKLTFSWFGGTPAALTSPDNTAALQKAVNTQAKTGEPIIITTAGTYSFSNTITKAQSFTGLSIEAVDGTVFSYTGISGSAPLLKIVGGSGALTRSVISNITFNGNAKSVAIEIAGQCGQRISKCTFNHNLVGIRFHNEASKSFTEHCVGEDCIFNSNCKVVLHYKITSGNFSMHGNGLSGRNLINTTASTVIQVDDGTLPYNCPLNAQIWTHKGSCVLIQNNNTQSFKPTFFGQITVELFPPSDLTLAAGKLPTYFAGSVVSNGDLITGGNMVICESAVYKPNGTVVTHGARYNAAIPLTTGLNKLQSVPTKQGSYFVTVLIIGPNYDYRYLIQIQNEGSGNAGFLTTLSNQRSFNSAGWGAPTLAVDEIGNLLISNTHFPSSGLPPG
;
A
#
# COMPACT_ATOMS: atom_id res chain seq x y z
N MET A 1 -25.20 16.60 -27.15
CA MET A 1 -25.55 17.20 -28.46
C MET A 1 -24.42 18.14 -28.87
N LYS A 2 -23.84 17.89 -30.06
CA LYS A 2 -22.67 18.58 -30.61
C LYS A 2 -22.98 20.06 -30.81
N LYS A 3 -22.23 20.97 -30.17
CA LYS A 3 -22.24 22.40 -30.54
C LYS A 3 -21.45 22.55 -31.83
N LEU A 4 -22.20 22.82 -32.89
CA LEU A 4 -21.74 23.08 -34.25
C LEU A 4 -20.89 24.35 -34.26
N LEU A 5 -19.62 24.21 -34.58
CA LEU A 5 -18.70 25.31 -34.83
C LEU A 5 -19.03 25.87 -36.22
N PHE A 6 -19.69 27.03 -36.27
CA PHE A 6 -19.99 27.71 -37.53
C PHE A 6 -18.71 28.41 -38.01
N LEU A 7 -17.89 27.70 -38.79
CA LEU A 7 -16.76 28.28 -39.50
C LEU A 7 -17.28 28.85 -40.82
N LEU A 8 -17.56 30.16 -40.83
CA LEU A 8 -17.97 30.87 -42.04
C LEU A 8 -16.71 31.13 -42.91
N LEU A 9 -16.40 30.20 -43.81
CA LEU A 9 -15.48 30.47 -44.94
C LEU A 9 -16.22 31.39 -45.93
N LEU A 10 -16.01 32.69 -45.82
CA LEU A 10 -16.33 33.63 -46.90
C LEU A 10 -15.15 33.66 -47.86
N THR A 11 -15.32 33.02 -49.01
CA THR A 11 -14.44 33.16 -50.17
C THR A 11 -14.59 34.57 -50.77
N SER A 12 -13.47 35.15 -51.17
CA SER A 12 -13.25 36.57 -51.45
C SER A 12 -13.87 37.10 -52.76
N SER A 13 -15.02 36.59 -53.21
CA SER A 13 -15.62 36.99 -54.49
C SER A 13 -17.08 37.47 -54.42
N ALA A 14 -17.64 37.67 -53.23
CA ALA A 14 -19.02 38.15 -53.07
C ALA A 14 -19.19 39.46 -52.25
N ILE A 15 -18.16 40.31 -52.17
CA ILE A 15 -18.21 41.61 -51.45
C ILE A 15 -18.33 42.81 -52.41
N ALA A 16 -18.66 42.60 -53.69
CA ALA A 16 -18.77 43.71 -54.65
C ALA A 16 -20.13 44.41 -54.72
N GLN A 17 -21.11 44.09 -53.85
CA GLN A 17 -22.47 44.65 -54.01
C GLN A 17 -23.24 44.94 -52.72
N VAL A 18 -22.54 45.33 -51.65
CA VAL A 18 -23.17 46.07 -50.55
C VAL A 18 -22.19 47.18 -50.18
N GLY A 19 -22.60 48.44 -50.40
CA GLY A 19 -21.82 49.63 -50.05
C GLY A 19 -21.66 49.80 -48.55
N ILE A 20 -20.96 48.89 -47.89
CA ILE A 20 -20.53 49.04 -46.50
C ILE A 20 -19.32 49.95 -46.53
N ALA A 21 -19.46 51.13 -45.93
CA ALA A 21 -18.38 52.10 -45.80
C ALA A 21 -17.16 51.43 -45.16
N THR A 22 -15.98 51.64 -45.74
CA THR A 22 -14.69 51.11 -45.28
C THR A 22 -14.27 51.53 -43.86
N LYS A 23 -15.10 52.32 -43.17
CA LYS A 23 -14.96 52.63 -41.73
C LYS A 23 -15.47 51.50 -40.82
N ASP A 24 -16.35 50.61 -41.30
CA ASP A 24 -17.01 49.61 -40.45
C ASP A 24 -16.26 48.27 -40.34
N VAL A 25 -15.34 47.98 -41.27
CA VAL A 25 -14.50 46.76 -41.21
C VAL A 25 -13.49 46.82 -40.05
N LYS A 26 -12.99 48.02 -39.70
CA LYS A 26 -12.15 48.21 -38.51
C LYS A 26 -12.93 48.13 -37.19
N GLN A 27 -14.25 48.28 -37.20
CA GLN A 27 -15.10 48.09 -36.01
C GLN A 27 -15.48 46.62 -35.81
N LEU A 28 -15.64 45.84 -36.88
CA LEU A 28 -15.94 44.41 -36.80
C LEU A 28 -14.77 43.58 -36.26
N ASP A 29 -13.52 43.94 -36.57
CA ASP A 29 -12.32 43.31 -35.99
C ASP A 29 -12.15 43.58 -34.48
N ASN A 30 -12.70 44.69 -33.98
CA ASN A 30 -12.68 45.02 -32.56
C ASN A 30 -13.88 44.47 -31.77
N ALA A 31 -14.99 44.11 -32.44
CA ALA A 31 -16.20 43.63 -31.78
C ALA A 31 -16.26 42.10 -31.60
N LEU A 32 -15.53 41.32 -32.41
CA LEU A 32 -15.59 39.84 -32.35
C LEU A 32 -14.46 39.16 -31.55
N PHE A 33 -13.38 39.86 -31.22
CA PHE A 33 -12.33 39.34 -30.34
C PHE A 33 -12.18 40.24 -29.13
N VAL A 34 -13.04 40.05 -28.13
CA VAL A 34 -12.78 40.60 -26.79
C VAL A 34 -11.48 39.96 -26.30
N ARG A 35 -10.37 40.69 -26.45
CA ARG A 35 -9.07 40.24 -25.98
C ARG A 35 -9.16 40.03 -24.47
N PRO A 36 -8.72 38.88 -23.95
CA PRO A 36 -8.75 38.65 -22.51
C PRO A 36 -7.91 39.70 -21.81
N LYS A 37 -8.40 40.17 -20.67
CA LYS A 37 -7.61 41.11 -19.86
C LYS A 37 -6.46 40.37 -19.21
N VAL A 38 -5.24 40.88 -19.38
CA VAL A 38 -4.02 40.24 -18.88
C VAL A 38 -3.73 40.74 -17.47
N LEU A 39 -3.63 39.83 -16.50
CA LEU A 39 -3.42 40.15 -15.10
C LEU A 39 -2.53 39.11 -14.41
N THR A 40 -1.89 39.50 -13.32
CA THR A 40 -1.43 38.54 -12.31
C THR A 40 -2.57 38.21 -11.33
N ILE A 41 -2.48 37.08 -10.65
CA ILE A 41 -3.39 36.66 -9.57
C ILE A 41 -3.46 37.75 -8.50
N SER A 42 -2.33 38.38 -8.14
CA SER A 42 -2.30 39.46 -7.16
C SER A 42 -3.10 40.67 -7.62
N GLN A 43 -2.91 41.10 -8.86
CA GLN A 43 -3.66 42.22 -9.44
C GLN A 43 -5.16 41.92 -9.52
N LEU A 44 -5.54 40.68 -9.87
CA LEU A 44 -6.95 40.26 -9.87
C LEU A 44 -7.55 40.33 -8.47
N ARG A 45 -6.87 39.78 -7.46
CA ARG A 45 -7.37 39.71 -6.08
C ARG A 45 -7.58 41.06 -5.42
N THR A 46 -6.77 42.06 -5.75
CA THR A 46 -6.93 43.43 -5.25
C THR A 46 -7.85 44.29 -6.12
N GLY A 47 -8.19 43.82 -7.32
CA GLY A 47 -8.99 44.56 -8.29
C GLY A 47 -10.49 44.30 -8.20
N SER A 48 -11.26 45.13 -8.90
CA SER A 48 -12.72 45.03 -9.06
C SER A 48 -13.11 44.55 -10.47
N ASP A 49 -12.28 43.68 -11.06
CA ASP A 49 -12.45 43.26 -12.46
C ASP A 49 -13.82 42.62 -12.75
N THR A 50 -14.36 42.90 -13.93
CA THR A 50 -15.61 42.33 -14.43
C THR A 50 -15.49 41.86 -15.88
N ALA A 51 -14.28 41.85 -16.45
CA ALA A 51 -14.05 41.34 -17.79
C ALA A 51 -14.52 39.87 -17.86
N PRO A 52 -15.20 39.45 -18.95
CA PRO A 52 -15.74 38.10 -19.07
C PRO A 52 -14.66 37.02 -19.15
N SER A 53 -13.45 37.38 -19.58
CA SER A 53 -12.29 36.48 -19.62
C SER A 53 -11.00 37.19 -19.26
N LEU A 54 -10.09 36.45 -18.61
CA LEU A 54 -8.79 36.90 -18.14
C LEU A 54 -7.70 35.95 -18.64
N LEU A 55 -6.51 36.49 -18.89
CA LEU A 55 -5.28 35.73 -19.08
C LEU A 55 -4.37 35.96 -17.87
N ILE A 56 -4.13 34.93 -17.07
CA ILE A 56 -3.24 34.98 -15.92
C ILE A 56 -1.79 34.72 -16.36
N THR A 57 -0.83 35.51 -15.85
CA THR A 57 0.59 35.48 -16.26
C THR A 57 1.56 35.01 -15.17
N ASN A 58 1.07 34.63 -13.98
CA ASN A 58 1.92 34.11 -12.90
C ASN A 58 2.64 32.84 -13.35
N LYS A 59 3.97 32.80 -13.17
CA LYS A 59 4.80 31.65 -13.56
C LYS A 59 4.28 30.34 -12.95
N GLY A 60 4.02 29.34 -13.79
CA GLY A 60 3.47 28.03 -13.40
C GLY A 60 1.97 28.02 -13.10
N GLN A 61 1.31 29.17 -13.15
CA GLN A 61 -0.12 29.36 -12.87
C GLN A 61 -0.85 30.03 -14.05
N GLU A 62 -0.19 30.13 -15.19
CA GLU A 62 -0.68 30.84 -16.37
C GLU A 62 -1.94 30.19 -16.93
N GLY A 63 -2.71 30.98 -17.67
CA GLY A 63 -3.80 30.47 -18.51
C GLY A 63 -5.06 31.30 -18.48
N MET A 64 -6.04 30.83 -19.25
CA MET A 64 -7.33 31.48 -19.41
C MET A 64 -8.25 31.19 -18.23
N PHE A 65 -8.96 32.22 -17.78
CA PHE A 65 -10.03 32.13 -16.79
C PHE A 65 -11.26 32.88 -17.29
N TYR A 66 -12.44 32.38 -16.93
CA TYR A 66 -13.72 32.96 -17.35
C TYR A 66 -14.53 33.35 -16.13
N LEU A 67 -15.17 34.51 -16.19
CA LEU A 67 -16.09 34.95 -15.16
C LEU A 67 -17.29 34.00 -15.13
N ASP A 68 -17.58 33.44 -13.97
CA ASP A 68 -18.83 32.73 -13.71
C ASP A 68 -19.77 33.65 -12.91
N PRO A 69 -20.73 34.33 -13.56
CA PRO A 69 -21.62 35.24 -12.87
C PRO A 69 -22.62 34.53 -11.95
N LEU A 70 -22.81 33.22 -12.11
CA LEU A 70 -23.73 32.41 -11.30
C LEU A 70 -23.05 31.87 -10.04
N ASP A 71 -21.71 31.83 -10.00
CA ASP A 71 -20.97 31.38 -8.83
C ASP A 71 -20.74 32.51 -7.83
N THR A 72 -21.47 32.44 -6.72
CA THR A 72 -21.39 33.41 -5.62
C THR A 72 -20.75 32.84 -4.36
N SER A 73 -20.43 31.55 -4.32
CA SER A 73 -20.09 30.83 -3.08
C SER A 73 -18.76 30.10 -3.12
N SER A 74 -18.23 29.76 -4.31
CA SER A 74 -16.93 29.08 -4.39
C SER A 74 -15.82 29.95 -3.81
N SER A 75 -15.00 29.33 -2.97
CA SER A 75 -13.79 29.93 -2.42
C SER A 75 -12.67 30.00 -3.46
N ASP A 76 -11.80 31.00 -3.34
CA ASP A 76 -10.53 31.04 -4.08
C ASP A 76 -9.67 29.83 -3.67
N ASN A 77 -9.25 29.04 -4.67
CA ASN A 77 -8.33 27.92 -4.47
C ASN A 77 -7.00 28.12 -5.20
N THR A 78 -6.76 29.32 -5.73
CA THR A 78 -5.52 29.75 -6.41
C THR A 78 -5.24 29.07 -7.74
N GLY A 79 -5.80 27.88 -8.01
CA GLY A 79 -5.53 27.10 -9.22
C GLY A 79 -6.65 27.10 -10.25
N THR A 80 -7.86 26.67 -9.85
CA THR A 80 -9.01 26.54 -10.76
C THR A 80 -10.09 27.59 -10.51
N ILE A 81 -10.08 28.25 -9.36
CA ILE A 81 -11.01 29.32 -8.98
C ILE A 81 -10.20 30.46 -8.37
N LEU A 82 -10.33 31.64 -8.96
CA LEU A 82 -9.79 32.89 -8.45
C LEU A 82 -10.94 33.82 -8.07
N VAL A 83 -10.82 34.51 -6.93
CA VAL A 83 -11.84 35.46 -6.46
C VAL A 83 -11.22 36.84 -6.34
N ASN A 84 -11.87 37.86 -6.89
CA ASN A 84 -11.41 39.25 -6.80
C ASN A 84 -11.97 39.98 -5.55
N ALA A 85 -11.57 41.24 -5.35
CA ALA A 85 -11.94 42.02 -4.16
C ALA A 85 -13.44 42.25 -3.99
N ILE A 86 -14.20 42.23 -5.09
CA ILE A 86 -15.66 42.41 -5.11
C ILE A 86 -16.43 41.08 -5.17
N GLY A 87 -15.74 39.94 -4.97
CA GLY A 87 -16.36 38.62 -4.94
C GLY A 87 -16.75 38.05 -6.30
N LYS A 88 -16.19 38.51 -7.42
CA LYS A 88 -16.37 37.81 -8.71
C LYS A 88 -15.48 36.56 -8.78
N ARG A 89 -16.05 35.45 -9.25
CA ARG A 89 -15.39 34.14 -9.34
C ARG A 89 -14.98 33.88 -10.78
N TYR A 90 -13.69 33.68 -10.97
CA TYR A 90 -13.08 33.36 -12.26
C TYR A 90 -12.65 31.90 -12.25
N LYS A 91 -13.14 31.12 -13.22
CA LYS A 91 -12.91 29.68 -13.32
C LYS A 91 -11.98 29.35 -14.47
N ARG A 92 -11.00 28.49 -14.20
CA ARG A 92 -10.19 27.85 -15.23
C ARG A 92 -11.07 26.82 -15.95
N PRO A 93 -11.08 26.76 -17.29
CA PRO A 93 -11.72 25.67 -18.00
C PRO A 93 -11.16 24.31 -17.56
N SER A 94 -12.05 23.33 -17.36
CA SER A 94 -11.61 21.96 -17.15
C SER A 94 -10.87 21.46 -18.41
N VAL A 95 -9.72 20.84 -18.18
CA VAL A 95 -8.93 20.17 -19.21
C VAL A 95 -8.72 18.69 -18.86
N GLY A 96 -9.53 18.15 -17.94
CA GLY A 96 -9.48 16.76 -17.48
C GLY A 96 -8.30 16.41 -16.57
N LYS A 97 -7.58 17.41 -16.05
CA LYS A 97 -6.43 17.24 -15.15
C LYS A 97 -6.14 18.52 -14.38
N LEU A 98 -5.57 18.36 -13.20
CA LEU A 98 -5.15 19.45 -12.32
C LEU A 98 -3.63 19.55 -12.31
N THR A 99 -3.04 20.62 -12.83
CA THR A 99 -1.59 20.79 -12.73
C THR A 99 -1.22 21.32 -11.35
N PHE A 100 -0.29 20.67 -10.64
CA PHE A 100 0.06 21.04 -9.27
C PHE A 100 0.57 22.48 -9.15
N SER A 101 1.32 22.95 -10.15
CA SER A 101 1.84 24.33 -10.20
C SER A 101 0.73 25.38 -10.20
N TRP A 102 -0.47 25.08 -10.71
CA TRP A 102 -1.60 26.01 -10.67
C TRP A 102 -1.95 26.42 -9.24
N PHE A 103 -1.77 25.52 -8.27
CA PHE A 103 -2.06 25.77 -6.86
C PHE A 103 -0.90 26.44 -6.12
N GLY A 104 0.18 26.80 -6.82
CA GLY A 104 1.41 27.37 -6.25
C GLY A 104 2.48 26.33 -5.91
N GLY A 105 2.29 25.07 -6.33
CA GLY A 105 3.26 24.00 -6.11
C GLY A 105 4.55 24.24 -6.89
N THR A 106 5.69 24.32 -6.22
CA THR A 106 7.00 24.52 -6.85
C THR A 106 8.09 23.72 -6.14
N PRO A 107 9.03 23.11 -6.88
CA PRO A 107 10.15 22.41 -6.25
C PRO A 107 11.11 23.43 -5.60
N ALA A 108 11.78 23.02 -4.54
CA ALA A 108 12.76 23.82 -3.83
C ALA A 108 13.96 24.12 -4.74
N ALA A 109 14.15 25.40 -5.06
CA ALA A 109 15.23 25.85 -5.94
C ALA A 109 16.10 26.97 -5.37
N LEU A 110 15.94 27.40 -4.09
CA LEU A 110 16.91 28.21 -3.29
C LEU A 110 16.28 28.78 -2.00
N THR A 111 14.96 29.00 -1.95
CA THR A 111 14.20 29.36 -0.75
C THR A 111 13.04 28.38 -0.60
N SER A 112 13.27 27.25 0.06
CA SER A 112 12.36 26.08 0.08
C SER A 112 10.91 26.48 0.43
N PRO A 113 10.00 26.64 -0.54
CA PRO A 113 8.63 26.98 -0.21
C PRO A 113 7.97 25.72 0.38
N ASP A 114 7.28 25.90 1.50
CA ASP A 114 6.42 24.86 2.03
C ASP A 114 5.20 24.68 1.10
N ASN A 115 5.12 23.50 0.47
CA ASN A 115 4.12 23.15 -0.52
C ASN A 115 2.83 22.60 0.10
N THR A 116 2.73 22.56 1.43
CA THR A 116 1.59 21.96 2.15
C THR A 116 0.26 22.57 1.72
N ALA A 117 0.14 23.90 1.74
CA ALA A 117 -1.10 24.57 1.38
C ALA A 117 -1.48 24.38 -0.10
N ALA A 118 -0.48 24.37 -0.98
CA ALA A 118 -0.69 24.15 -2.41
C ALA A 118 -1.22 22.73 -2.67
N LEU A 119 -0.58 21.71 -2.10
CA LEU A 119 -0.98 20.32 -2.33
C LEU A 119 -2.34 20.04 -1.68
N GLN A 120 -2.61 20.58 -0.50
CA GLN A 120 -3.92 20.45 0.13
C GLN A 120 -5.04 21.06 -0.74
N LYS A 121 -4.82 22.22 -1.38
CA LYS A 121 -5.79 22.81 -2.32
C LYS A 121 -5.99 21.94 -3.56
N ALA A 122 -4.92 21.36 -4.11
CA ALA A 122 -5.00 20.45 -5.24
C ALA A 122 -5.80 19.18 -4.88
N VAL A 123 -5.50 18.55 -3.73
CA VAL A 123 -6.20 17.37 -3.21
C VAL A 123 -7.69 17.67 -2.97
N ASN A 124 -8.01 18.81 -2.35
CA ASN A 124 -9.40 19.21 -2.14
C ASN A 124 -10.16 19.42 -3.47
N THR A 125 -9.47 19.89 -4.50
CA THR A 125 -10.05 20.09 -5.83
C THR A 125 -10.23 18.76 -6.56
N GLN A 126 -9.25 17.86 -6.50
CA GLN A 126 -9.35 16.52 -7.07
C GLN A 126 -10.48 15.72 -6.41
N ALA A 127 -10.61 15.78 -5.09
CA ALA A 127 -11.66 15.05 -4.37
C ALA A 127 -13.07 15.44 -4.85
N LYS A 128 -13.26 16.69 -5.31
CA LYS A 128 -14.53 17.22 -5.84
C LYS A 128 -14.73 16.93 -7.33
N THR A 129 -13.66 16.93 -8.12
CA THR A 129 -13.74 16.86 -9.59
C THR A 129 -13.46 15.47 -10.16
N GLY A 130 -12.74 14.62 -9.42
CA GLY A 130 -12.21 13.36 -9.92
C GLY A 130 -10.99 13.51 -10.84
N GLU A 131 -10.57 14.74 -11.16
CA GLU A 131 -9.46 14.98 -12.09
C GLU A 131 -8.10 14.73 -11.42
N PRO A 132 -7.19 13.94 -12.02
CA PRO A 132 -5.91 13.62 -11.42
C PRO A 132 -5.01 14.86 -11.28
N ILE A 133 -4.20 14.87 -10.22
CA ILE A 133 -3.18 15.90 -9.99
C ILE A 133 -1.91 15.50 -10.74
N ILE A 134 -1.42 16.38 -11.62
CA ILE A 134 -0.23 16.16 -12.43
C ILE A 134 0.92 17.05 -11.94
N ILE A 135 2.06 16.44 -11.63
CA ILE A 135 3.32 17.14 -11.30
C ILE A 135 4.27 16.98 -12.47
N THR A 136 4.46 18.06 -13.22
CA THR A 136 5.21 18.05 -14.50
C THR A 136 6.68 18.42 -14.36
N THR A 137 7.11 18.86 -13.17
CA THR A 137 8.49 19.33 -12.93
C THR A 137 9.11 18.42 -11.88
N ALA A 138 10.24 17.80 -12.23
CA ALA A 138 11.03 17.03 -11.27
C ALA A 138 11.65 17.96 -10.22
N GLY A 139 11.96 17.41 -9.04
CA GLY A 139 12.58 18.16 -7.96
C GLY A 139 11.99 17.83 -6.59
N THR A 140 12.52 18.50 -5.57
CA THR A 140 12.10 18.27 -4.18
C THR A 140 11.01 19.23 -3.77
N TYR A 141 9.86 18.72 -3.36
CA TYR A 141 8.74 19.47 -2.80
C TYR A 141 8.69 19.24 -1.29
N SER A 142 8.86 20.31 -0.52
CA SER A 142 8.88 20.26 0.94
C SER A 142 7.47 20.40 1.53
N PHE A 143 7.13 19.59 2.53
CA PHE A 143 5.85 19.59 3.25
C PHE A 143 6.08 19.61 4.75
N SER A 144 5.38 20.48 5.45
CA SER A 144 5.46 20.63 6.91
C SER A 144 4.38 19.86 7.66
N ASN A 145 3.27 19.51 7.00
CA ASN A 145 2.11 18.85 7.62
C ASN A 145 1.51 17.75 6.75
N THR A 146 0.66 16.94 7.38
CA THR A 146 -0.19 15.95 6.69
C THR A 146 -1.11 16.63 5.68
N ILE A 147 -1.15 16.08 4.47
CA ILE A 147 -2.13 16.36 3.45
C ILE A 147 -3.26 15.34 3.57
N THR A 148 -4.48 15.83 3.80
CA THR A 148 -5.64 14.97 4.02
C THR A 148 -6.58 15.04 2.83
N LYS A 149 -6.82 13.92 2.15
CA LYS A 149 -7.99 13.75 1.30
C LYS A 149 -9.18 13.44 2.21
N ALA A 150 -10.10 14.39 2.34
CA ALA A 150 -11.31 14.21 3.13
C ALA A 150 -12.16 13.02 2.62
N GLN A 151 -13.04 12.55 3.50
CA GLN A 151 -13.98 11.46 3.22
C GLN A 151 -14.76 11.70 1.93
N SER A 152 -14.61 10.79 0.98
CA SER A 152 -15.39 10.74 -0.26
C SER A 152 -15.22 9.38 -0.95
N PHE A 153 -16.11 9.06 -1.89
CA PHE A 153 -15.99 7.88 -2.77
C PHE A 153 -15.02 8.09 -3.95
N THR A 154 -14.26 9.19 -3.94
CA THR A 154 -13.18 9.46 -4.89
C THR A 154 -11.85 9.14 -4.19
N GLY A 155 -10.98 8.36 -4.83
CA GLY A 155 -9.64 8.10 -4.31
C GLY A 155 -8.71 9.30 -4.53
N LEU A 156 -7.43 9.14 -4.16
CA LEU A 156 -6.41 10.16 -4.40
C LEU A 156 -5.62 9.80 -5.67
N SER A 157 -5.65 10.67 -6.67
CA SER A 157 -4.84 10.51 -7.89
C SER A 157 -3.77 11.59 -8.01
N ILE A 158 -2.50 11.18 -7.98
CA ILE A 158 -1.32 12.04 -8.17
C ILE A 158 -0.36 11.33 -9.13
N GLU A 159 -0.09 11.94 -10.27
CA GLU A 159 0.88 11.43 -11.25
C GLU A 159 2.03 12.41 -11.36
N ALA A 160 3.22 11.97 -11.00
CA ALA A 160 4.42 12.79 -11.08
C ALA A 160 5.35 12.34 -12.22
N VAL A 161 6.24 13.25 -12.64
CA VAL A 161 7.40 12.89 -13.46
C VAL A 161 8.50 12.29 -12.61
N ASP A 162 9.32 11.42 -13.21
CA ASP A 162 10.48 10.82 -12.54
C ASP A 162 11.41 11.90 -11.96
N GLY A 163 12.01 11.62 -10.80
CA GLY A 163 12.80 12.60 -10.05
C GLY A 163 11.99 13.53 -9.16
N THR A 164 10.67 13.33 -9.04
CA THR A 164 9.85 14.04 -8.05
C THR A 164 10.06 13.45 -6.65
N VAL A 165 10.43 14.31 -5.70
CA VAL A 165 10.65 13.95 -4.29
C VAL A 165 9.68 14.71 -3.42
N PHE A 166 8.91 14.00 -2.60
CA PHE A 166 8.15 14.58 -1.50
C PHE A 166 9.00 14.50 -0.24
N SER A 167 9.48 15.66 0.22
CA SER A 167 10.27 15.81 1.44
C SER A 167 9.38 16.29 2.57
N TYR A 168 9.31 15.53 3.66
CA TYR A 168 8.43 15.82 4.80
C TYR A 168 9.11 15.46 6.11
N THR A 169 10.41 15.76 6.16
CA THR A 169 11.31 15.47 7.29
C THR A 169 10.88 16.14 8.60
N GLY A 170 10.04 17.19 8.53
CA GLY A 170 9.47 17.88 9.70
C GLY A 170 8.23 17.23 10.32
N ILE A 171 7.56 16.30 9.62
CA ILE A 171 6.38 15.60 10.17
C ILE A 171 6.83 14.66 11.30
N SER A 172 6.15 14.70 12.45
CA SER A 172 6.51 13.89 13.62
C SER A 172 5.32 13.07 14.15
N GLY A 173 5.56 12.24 15.17
CA GLY A 173 4.48 11.56 15.91
C GLY A 173 3.75 10.45 15.14
N SER A 174 4.42 9.75 14.21
CA SER A 174 3.79 8.69 13.39
C SER A 174 2.67 9.20 12.48
N ALA A 175 2.64 10.51 12.21
CA ALA A 175 1.71 11.13 11.28
C ALA A 175 2.09 10.82 9.82
N PRO A 176 1.10 10.63 8.94
CA PRO A 176 1.34 10.43 7.52
C PRO A 176 1.61 11.73 6.77
N LEU A 177 2.41 11.69 5.69
CA LEU A 177 2.36 12.76 4.70
C LEU A 177 1.00 12.76 4.01
N LEU A 178 0.59 11.65 3.40
CA LEU A 178 -0.69 11.54 2.71
C LEU A 178 -1.66 10.72 3.54
N LYS A 179 -2.76 11.34 3.99
CA LYS A 179 -3.89 10.65 4.64
C LYS A 179 -5.10 10.62 3.71
N ILE A 180 -5.49 9.42 3.28
CA ILE A 180 -6.60 9.21 2.35
C ILE A 180 -7.78 8.66 3.15
N VAL A 181 -8.81 9.47 3.35
CA VAL A 181 -9.92 9.10 4.24
C VAL A 181 -11.17 8.70 3.45
N GLY A 182 -11.83 7.65 3.93
CA GLY A 182 -13.18 7.23 3.55
C GLY A 182 -13.30 6.68 2.13
N GLY A 183 -14.52 6.25 1.79
CA GLY A 183 -14.84 5.64 0.50
C GLY A 183 -14.92 4.11 0.52
N SER A 184 -14.92 3.48 1.71
CA SER A 184 -15.26 2.07 1.91
C SER A 184 -16.47 1.66 1.06
N GLY A 185 -16.32 0.55 0.33
CA GLY A 185 -17.35 0.02 -0.57
C GLY A 185 -17.28 0.58 -2.01
N ALA A 186 -16.44 1.56 -2.31
CA ALA A 186 -16.21 2.04 -3.67
C ALA A 186 -14.79 1.73 -4.15
N LEU A 187 -14.66 0.93 -5.21
CA LEU A 187 -13.37 0.67 -5.85
C LEU A 187 -12.95 1.88 -6.70
N THR A 188 -12.16 2.77 -6.11
CA THR A 188 -11.85 4.09 -6.69
C THR A 188 -10.86 4.06 -7.85
N ARG A 189 -10.06 2.99 -7.98
CA ARG A 189 -9.03 2.80 -9.03
C ARG A 189 -8.07 3.99 -9.15
N SER A 190 -7.87 4.74 -8.07
CA SER A 190 -7.03 5.93 -8.06
C SER A 190 -5.56 5.58 -7.91
N VAL A 191 -4.67 6.42 -8.47
CA VAL A 191 -3.25 6.10 -8.61
C VAL A 191 -2.38 7.22 -8.06
N ILE A 192 -1.44 6.89 -7.18
CA ILE A 192 -0.33 7.75 -6.79
C ILE A 192 0.95 7.18 -7.39
N SER A 193 1.66 7.92 -8.25
CA SER A 193 2.79 7.36 -8.99
C SER A 193 4.01 8.25 -9.17
N ASN A 194 5.16 7.58 -9.35
CA ASN A 194 6.48 8.17 -9.64
C ASN A 194 6.97 9.18 -8.60
N ILE A 195 6.65 8.95 -7.32
CA ILE A 195 7.05 9.84 -6.22
C ILE A 195 8.06 9.12 -5.33
N THR A 196 9.15 9.81 -5.01
CA THR A 196 10.03 9.44 -3.90
C THR A 196 9.54 10.07 -2.61
N PHE A 197 9.15 9.26 -1.64
CA PHE A 197 8.71 9.64 -0.31
C PHE A 197 9.89 9.68 0.67
N ASN A 198 10.27 10.89 1.08
CA ASN A 198 11.42 11.14 1.96
C ASN A 198 11.00 11.86 3.25
N GLY A 199 10.69 11.08 4.28
CA GLY A 199 10.35 11.56 5.62
C GLY A 199 11.47 11.34 6.62
N ASN A 200 11.13 10.75 7.76
CA ASN A 200 12.04 10.42 8.84
C ASN A 200 11.63 9.12 9.56
N ALA A 201 12.41 8.70 10.56
CA ALA A 201 12.19 7.45 11.31
C ALA A 201 10.90 7.42 12.15
N LYS A 202 10.14 8.51 12.19
CA LYS A 202 8.86 8.67 12.91
C LYS A 202 7.70 9.01 11.96
N SER A 203 7.91 9.12 10.65
CA SER A 203 6.85 9.51 9.71
C SER A 203 6.23 8.30 9.01
N VAL A 204 4.99 8.43 8.60
CA VAL A 204 4.33 7.50 7.67
C VAL A 204 4.31 8.17 6.31
N ALA A 205 4.61 7.45 5.22
CA ALA A 205 4.50 8.08 3.89
C ALA A 205 3.03 8.21 3.50
N ILE A 206 2.29 7.09 3.50
CA ILE A 206 0.90 7.04 3.07
C ILE A 206 0.07 6.25 4.07
N GLU A 207 -1.03 6.85 4.51
CA GLU A 207 -2.08 6.17 5.28
C GLU A 207 -3.38 6.17 4.48
N ILE A 208 -3.91 4.97 4.25
CA ILE A 208 -5.17 4.73 3.56
C ILE A 208 -6.17 4.30 4.62
N ALA A 209 -7.09 5.19 4.97
CA ALA A 209 -7.99 5.08 6.10
C ALA A 209 -9.45 4.91 5.65
N GLY A 210 -9.93 3.67 5.56
CA GLY A 210 -11.30 3.36 5.17
C GLY A 210 -11.61 3.67 3.71
N GLN A 211 -10.66 3.43 2.80
CA GLN A 211 -10.79 3.65 1.35
C GLN A 211 -10.54 2.34 0.60
N CYS A 212 -11.18 2.16 -0.56
CA CYS A 212 -10.95 0.99 -1.40
C CYS A 212 -10.34 1.34 -2.77
N GLY A 213 -9.54 0.42 -3.31
CA GLY A 213 -9.03 0.49 -4.69
C GLY A 213 -7.95 1.56 -4.93
N GLN A 214 -7.18 1.94 -3.91
CA GLN A 214 -6.07 2.88 -4.06
C GLN A 214 -4.79 2.14 -4.48
N ARG A 215 -4.16 2.59 -5.57
CA ARG A 215 -2.90 2.05 -6.07
C ARG A 215 -1.76 3.04 -5.85
N ILE A 216 -0.63 2.55 -5.33
CA ILE A 216 0.61 3.30 -5.18
C ILE A 216 1.63 2.67 -6.14
N SER A 217 1.94 3.31 -7.25
CA SER A 217 2.65 2.68 -8.37
C SER A 217 4.01 3.35 -8.63
N LYS A 218 5.09 2.57 -8.77
CA LYS A 218 6.43 3.09 -9.11
C LYS A 218 6.93 4.16 -8.14
N CYS A 219 6.58 4.03 -6.87
CA CYS A 219 7.00 4.94 -5.82
C CYS A 219 8.23 4.40 -5.10
N THR A 220 9.07 5.31 -4.61
CA THR A 220 10.22 4.96 -3.76
C THR A 220 9.98 5.45 -2.35
N PHE A 221 10.08 4.59 -1.35
CA PHE A 221 9.96 4.92 0.07
C PHE A 221 11.36 4.98 0.68
N ASN A 222 11.92 6.18 0.78
CA ASN A 222 13.32 6.37 1.13
C ASN A 222 13.59 6.28 2.64
N HIS A 223 12.90 7.11 3.43
CA HIS A 223 13.08 7.18 4.89
C HIS A 223 11.73 7.39 5.58
N ASN A 224 11.24 6.37 6.27
CA ASN A 224 9.94 6.37 6.95
C ASN A 224 9.94 5.37 8.12
N LEU A 225 9.12 5.65 9.14
CA LEU A 225 8.67 4.58 10.05
C LEU A 225 7.84 3.55 9.28
N VAL A 226 6.86 4.02 8.48
CA VAL A 226 5.98 3.17 7.68
C VAL A 226 5.90 3.68 6.24
N GLY A 227 6.07 2.79 5.26
CA GLY A 227 5.79 3.07 3.85
C GLY A 227 4.28 3.25 3.61
N ILE A 228 3.53 2.15 3.64
CA ILE A 228 2.08 2.15 3.41
C ILE A 228 1.37 1.60 4.65
N ARG A 229 0.44 2.39 5.21
CA ARG A 229 -0.46 1.97 6.29
C ARG A 229 -1.87 1.77 5.75
N PHE A 230 -2.41 0.57 5.91
CA PHE A 230 -3.83 0.25 5.70
C PHE A 230 -4.54 0.35 7.05
N HIS A 231 -5.54 1.21 7.15
CA HIS A 231 -6.11 1.61 8.44
C HIS A 231 -7.65 1.60 8.42
N ASN A 232 -8.27 0.76 9.25
CA ASN A 232 -9.71 0.86 9.48
C ASN A 232 -9.94 1.77 10.69
N GLU A 233 -9.79 3.07 10.43
CA GLU A 233 -9.79 4.11 11.46
C GLU A 233 -11.19 4.31 12.05
N ALA A 234 -12.18 4.59 11.19
CA ALA A 234 -13.52 4.99 11.61
C ALA A 234 -14.45 3.78 11.82
N SER A 235 -15.45 3.94 12.70
CA SER A 235 -16.46 2.90 12.94
C SER A 235 -17.11 2.42 11.64
N LYS A 236 -17.24 1.10 11.50
CA LYS A 236 -17.80 0.41 10.32
C LYS A 236 -17.03 0.62 9.01
N SER A 237 -15.90 1.33 9.02
CA SER A 237 -15.04 1.50 7.85
C SER A 237 -14.17 0.26 7.61
N PHE A 238 -13.81 0.06 6.34
CA PHE A 238 -12.85 -0.95 5.89
C PHE A 238 -12.02 -0.42 4.73
N THR A 239 -10.77 -0.87 4.67
CA THR A 239 -9.78 -0.53 3.65
C THR A 239 -9.52 -1.80 2.86
N GLU A 240 -9.77 -1.79 1.56
CA GLU A 240 -9.67 -3.02 0.76
C GLU A 240 -9.16 -2.74 -0.66
N HIS A 241 -8.54 -3.76 -1.27
CA HIS A 241 -8.01 -3.69 -2.64
C HIS A 241 -7.02 -2.53 -2.86
N CYS A 242 -6.27 -2.15 -1.82
CA CYS A 242 -5.25 -1.12 -1.90
C CYS A 242 -3.85 -1.74 -2.02
N VAL A 243 -3.08 -1.37 -3.04
CA VAL A 243 -1.82 -2.06 -3.35
C VAL A 243 -0.67 -1.10 -3.63
N GLY A 244 0.52 -1.45 -3.13
CA GLY A 244 1.78 -1.00 -3.71
C GLY A 244 2.09 -1.82 -4.97
N GLU A 245 2.42 -1.17 -6.07
CA GLU A 245 2.73 -1.80 -7.35
C GLU A 245 4.08 -1.29 -7.89
N ASP A 246 5.01 -2.20 -8.15
CA ASP A 246 6.35 -1.85 -8.68
C ASP A 246 7.09 -0.80 -7.81
N CYS A 247 6.94 -0.88 -6.48
CA CYS A 247 7.52 0.08 -5.53
C CYS A 247 8.89 -0.36 -5.02
N ILE A 248 9.70 0.62 -4.60
CA ILE A 248 11.00 0.40 -3.95
C ILE A 248 10.91 0.89 -2.51
N PHE A 249 11.27 0.04 -1.54
CA PHE A 249 11.38 0.39 -0.13
C PHE A 249 12.84 0.30 0.29
N ASN A 250 13.47 1.44 0.60
CA ASN A 250 14.88 1.49 0.97
C ASN A 250 15.09 1.15 2.46
N SER A 251 16.34 0.93 2.85
CA SER A 251 16.74 0.46 4.20
C SER A 251 16.32 1.36 5.37
N ASN A 252 16.00 2.62 5.09
CA ASN A 252 15.50 3.58 6.09
C ASN A 252 13.96 3.64 6.15
N CYS A 253 13.25 2.89 5.31
CA CYS A 253 11.84 2.58 5.49
C CYS A 253 11.71 1.37 6.42
N LYS A 254 11.33 1.59 7.68
CA LYS A 254 11.39 0.54 8.71
C LYS A 254 10.30 -0.51 8.54
N VAL A 255 9.05 -0.10 8.37
CA VAL A 255 7.92 -1.00 8.10
C VAL A 255 7.42 -0.71 6.69
N VAL A 256 7.40 -1.70 5.82
CA VAL A 256 6.93 -1.59 4.44
C VAL A 256 5.40 -1.45 4.41
N LEU A 257 4.71 -2.42 5.04
CA LEU A 257 3.27 -2.45 5.17
C LEU A 257 2.86 -2.52 6.64
N HIS A 258 1.86 -1.73 7.02
CA HIS A 258 1.27 -1.76 8.35
C HIS A 258 -0.25 -1.89 8.26
N TYR A 259 -0.79 -2.98 8.79
CA TYR A 259 -2.23 -3.22 8.92
C TYR A 259 -2.67 -2.83 10.33
N LYS A 260 -3.60 -1.86 10.43
CA LYS A 260 -4.03 -1.27 11.70
C LYS A 260 -5.55 -1.11 11.78
N ILE A 261 -6.11 -1.26 12.98
CA ILE A 261 -7.48 -0.86 13.31
C ILE A 261 -7.46 0.11 14.48
N THR A 262 -8.35 1.10 14.43
CA THR A 262 -8.68 1.92 15.61
C THR A 262 -10.13 1.70 16.03
N SER A 263 -11.08 1.80 15.10
CA SER A 263 -12.50 1.56 15.40
C SER A 263 -13.29 0.91 14.27
N GLY A 264 -12.66 0.68 13.10
CA GLY A 264 -13.31 0.04 11.96
C GLY A 264 -13.38 -1.48 12.06
N ASN A 265 -13.78 -2.10 10.95
CA ASN A 265 -13.93 -3.55 10.87
C ASN A 265 -12.56 -4.26 10.85
N PHE A 266 -12.55 -5.57 11.10
CA PHE A 266 -11.32 -6.37 11.02
C PHE A 266 -10.81 -6.59 9.59
N SER A 267 -11.69 -6.48 8.58
CA SER A 267 -11.41 -6.81 7.18
C SER A 267 -10.36 -5.90 6.54
N MET A 268 -9.31 -6.50 5.98
CA MET A 268 -8.29 -5.83 5.17
C MET A 268 -8.10 -6.57 3.84
N HIS A 269 -9.21 -6.95 3.19
CA HIS A 269 -9.21 -7.75 1.97
C HIS A 269 -8.40 -7.13 0.83
N GLY A 270 -7.54 -7.91 0.15
CA GLY A 270 -6.92 -7.47 -1.09
C GLY A 270 -5.84 -6.40 -0.95
N ASN A 271 -5.42 -6.08 0.28
CA ASN A 271 -4.40 -5.05 0.52
C ASN A 271 -3.00 -5.64 0.52
N GLY A 272 -2.04 -5.04 -0.18
CA GLY A 272 -0.67 -5.55 -0.13
C GLY A 272 0.27 -5.03 -1.21
N LEU A 273 1.10 -5.92 -1.76
CA LEU A 273 2.10 -5.64 -2.79
C LEU A 273 1.86 -6.50 -4.03
N SER A 274 1.65 -5.84 -5.17
CA SER A 274 1.51 -6.46 -6.50
C SER A 274 2.66 -6.06 -7.43
N GLY A 275 2.92 -6.83 -8.49
CA GLY A 275 4.01 -6.52 -9.41
C GLY A 275 5.40 -6.76 -8.81
N ARG A 276 6.40 -6.00 -9.27
CA ARG A 276 7.82 -6.18 -8.93
C ARG A 276 8.25 -5.17 -7.87
N ASN A 277 7.93 -5.46 -6.62
CA ASN A 277 8.39 -4.62 -5.51
C ASN A 277 9.80 -5.03 -5.07
N LEU A 278 10.58 -4.05 -4.66
CA LEU A 278 11.92 -4.24 -4.12
C LEU A 278 11.93 -3.74 -2.68
N ILE A 279 12.33 -4.58 -1.75
CA ILE A 279 12.46 -4.26 -0.33
C ILE A 279 13.92 -4.43 0.07
N ASN A 280 14.61 -3.33 0.29
CA ASN A 280 15.91 -3.31 0.93
C ASN A 280 15.68 -2.96 2.41
N THR A 281 15.93 -3.88 3.33
CA THR A 281 15.58 -3.68 4.74
C THR A 281 16.75 -3.90 5.69
N THR A 282 16.76 -3.06 6.74
CA THR A 282 17.57 -3.20 7.96
C THR A 282 16.68 -3.25 9.21
N ALA A 283 15.37 -3.41 9.02
CA ALA A 283 14.39 -3.37 10.08
C ALA A 283 14.22 -4.74 10.72
N SER A 284 13.85 -4.75 12.00
CA SER A 284 13.47 -5.98 12.71
C SER A 284 12.16 -6.56 12.20
N THR A 285 11.29 -5.74 11.60
CA THR A 285 9.96 -6.15 11.11
C THR A 285 9.65 -5.44 9.81
N VAL A 286 9.36 -6.20 8.75
CA VAL A 286 9.07 -5.65 7.41
C VAL A 286 7.58 -5.36 7.24
N ILE A 287 6.72 -6.32 7.59
CA ILE A 287 5.27 -6.21 7.54
C ILE A 287 4.72 -6.39 8.95
N GLN A 288 3.95 -5.40 9.41
CA GLN A 288 3.34 -5.41 10.73
C GLN A 288 1.82 -5.58 10.60
N VAL A 289 1.29 -6.60 11.28
CA VAL A 289 -0.13 -6.87 11.42
C VAL A 289 -0.50 -6.68 12.89
N ASP A 290 -1.19 -5.58 13.21
CA ASP A 290 -1.62 -5.29 14.58
C ASP A 290 -2.73 -6.26 15.03
N ASP A 291 -2.92 -6.38 16.34
CA ASP A 291 -3.98 -7.20 16.91
C ASP A 291 -5.37 -6.73 16.45
N GLY A 292 -6.27 -7.68 16.22
CA GLY A 292 -7.61 -7.45 15.71
C GLY A 292 -7.67 -7.25 14.19
N THR A 293 -6.54 -7.21 13.47
CA THR A 293 -6.52 -7.00 12.02
C THR A 293 -6.49 -8.31 11.24
N LEU A 294 -7.32 -8.40 10.20
CA LEU A 294 -7.38 -9.57 9.32
C LEU A 294 -7.07 -9.18 7.87
N PRO A 295 -5.78 -9.20 7.48
CA PRO A 295 -5.38 -9.28 6.07
C PRO A 295 -5.79 -10.64 5.51
N TYR A 296 -6.59 -10.66 4.45
CA TYR A 296 -6.90 -11.88 3.71
C TYR A 296 -6.99 -11.63 2.21
N ASN A 297 -6.69 -12.65 1.41
CA ASN A 297 -6.46 -12.52 -0.03
C ASN A 297 -5.56 -11.32 -0.35
N CYS A 298 -4.49 -11.14 0.43
CA CYS A 298 -3.59 -10.01 0.31
C CYS A 298 -2.43 -10.35 -0.63
N PRO A 299 -2.21 -9.62 -1.74
CA PRO A 299 -1.09 -9.90 -2.62
C PRO A 299 0.22 -9.56 -1.91
N LEU A 300 1.25 -10.37 -2.11
CA LEU A 300 2.60 -10.16 -1.60
C LEU A 300 3.61 -10.66 -2.64
N ASN A 301 4.00 -9.75 -3.54
CA ASN A 301 5.04 -9.96 -4.53
C ASN A 301 6.22 -9.02 -4.27
N ALA A 302 7.38 -9.56 -3.89
CA ALA A 302 8.55 -8.76 -3.57
C ALA A 302 9.87 -9.52 -3.71
N GLN A 303 10.90 -8.81 -4.19
CA GLN A 303 12.32 -9.14 -3.99
C GLN A 303 12.78 -8.46 -2.70
N ILE A 304 13.36 -9.24 -1.79
CA ILE A 304 13.76 -8.81 -0.45
C ILE A 304 15.27 -8.98 -0.29
N TRP A 305 15.92 -7.90 0.12
CA TRP A 305 17.32 -7.85 0.52
C TRP A 305 17.41 -7.47 2.00
N THR A 306 18.06 -8.30 2.80
CA THR A 306 18.25 -8.05 4.23
C THR A 306 19.72 -7.80 4.52
N HIS A 307 20.05 -6.71 5.23
CA HIS A 307 21.44 -6.27 5.39
C HIS A 307 21.98 -6.29 6.83
N LYS A 308 21.16 -6.62 7.84
CA LYS A 308 21.61 -6.58 9.24
C LYS A 308 20.71 -7.36 10.20
N GLY A 309 21.31 -8.22 11.01
CA GLY A 309 20.71 -8.80 12.22
C GLY A 309 19.49 -9.70 11.95
N SER A 310 18.74 -9.98 13.02
CA SER A 310 17.54 -10.81 12.94
C SER A 310 16.33 -10.00 12.47
N CYS A 311 15.68 -10.48 11.41
CA CYS A 311 14.56 -9.82 10.76
C CYS A 311 13.33 -10.74 10.74
N VAL A 312 12.14 -10.17 10.90
CA VAL A 312 10.85 -10.83 10.68
C VAL A 312 10.18 -10.22 9.46
N LEU A 313 9.88 -11.03 8.45
CA LEU A 313 9.15 -10.55 7.27
C LEU A 313 7.71 -10.19 7.64
N ILE A 314 6.95 -11.09 8.26
CA ILE A 314 5.58 -10.81 8.72
C ILE A 314 5.46 -11.01 10.22
N GLN A 315 5.25 -9.92 10.96
CA GLN A 315 4.94 -9.96 12.37
C GLN A 315 3.42 -9.95 12.57
N ASN A 316 2.86 -11.10 12.96
CA ASN A 316 1.44 -11.26 13.26
C ASN A 316 1.17 -11.10 14.75
N ASN A 317 0.70 -9.92 15.17
CA ASN A 317 0.41 -9.63 16.58
C ASN A 317 -1.01 -10.05 17.01
N ASN A 318 -1.79 -10.71 16.14
CA ASN A 318 -3.12 -11.17 16.51
C ASN A 318 -3.07 -12.13 17.71
N THR A 319 -3.89 -11.82 18.71
CA THR A 319 -4.09 -12.63 19.92
C THR A 319 -5.37 -13.47 19.84
N GLN A 320 -6.31 -13.05 18.99
CA GLN A 320 -7.60 -13.69 18.70
C GLN A 320 -7.57 -14.42 17.36
N SER A 321 -8.58 -15.22 17.02
CA SER A 321 -8.60 -16.19 15.90
C SER A 321 -8.34 -15.65 14.46
N PHE A 322 -7.96 -14.39 14.28
CA PHE A 322 -7.57 -13.81 13.00
C PHE A 322 -6.19 -14.32 12.56
N LYS A 323 -6.19 -15.10 11.48
CA LYS A 323 -4.99 -15.67 10.88
C LYS A 323 -4.80 -15.08 9.49
N PRO A 324 -3.82 -14.20 9.29
CA PRO A 324 -3.64 -13.51 8.01
C PRO A 324 -3.39 -14.47 6.85
N THR A 325 -3.92 -14.14 5.67
CA THR A 325 -3.67 -14.90 4.43
C THR A 325 -3.12 -13.98 3.32
N PHE A 326 -1.96 -14.37 2.80
CA PHE A 326 -1.27 -13.70 1.71
C PHE A 326 -1.10 -14.63 0.52
N PHE A 327 -0.88 -14.08 -0.67
CA PHE A 327 -0.56 -14.86 -1.86
C PHE A 327 0.45 -14.13 -2.75
N GLY A 328 1.27 -14.88 -3.49
CA GLY A 328 2.19 -14.30 -4.47
C GLY A 328 3.55 -14.99 -4.55
N GLN A 329 4.57 -14.21 -4.90
CA GLN A 329 5.94 -14.68 -5.03
C GLN A 329 6.88 -13.83 -4.16
N ILE A 330 7.59 -14.49 -3.26
CA ILE A 330 8.64 -13.88 -2.44
C ILE A 330 9.98 -14.41 -2.93
N THR A 331 10.91 -13.49 -3.22
CA THR A 331 12.31 -13.83 -3.45
C THR A 331 13.16 -13.14 -2.38
N VAL A 332 14.07 -13.88 -1.75
CA VAL A 332 14.92 -13.39 -0.67
C VAL A 332 16.38 -13.59 -1.01
N GLU A 333 17.20 -12.57 -0.76
CA GLU A 333 18.65 -12.68 -0.75
C GLU A 333 19.18 -12.08 0.56
N LEU A 334 19.85 -12.92 1.35
CA LEU A 334 20.43 -12.55 2.64
C LEU A 334 21.86 -12.04 2.45
N PHE A 335 22.19 -10.90 3.07
CA PHE A 335 23.56 -10.41 3.18
C PHE A 335 24.07 -10.61 4.62
N PRO A 336 25.04 -11.52 4.86
CA PRO A 336 25.55 -11.80 6.20
C PRO A 336 26.11 -10.55 6.92
N PRO A 337 26.01 -10.48 8.26
CA PRO A 337 25.38 -11.45 9.17
C PRO A 337 23.89 -11.10 9.41
N SER A 338 22.99 -11.63 8.58
CA SER A 338 21.54 -11.46 8.73
C SER A 338 20.83 -12.82 8.78
N ASP A 339 19.80 -12.92 9.59
CA ASP A 339 18.83 -14.01 9.56
C ASP A 339 17.43 -13.44 9.25
N LEU A 340 16.56 -14.29 8.68
CA LEU A 340 15.19 -13.91 8.35
C LEU A 340 14.21 -15.00 8.81
N THR A 341 13.23 -14.60 9.60
CA THR A 341 12.05 -15.41 9.90
C THR A 341 10.89 -14.95 9.02
N LEU A 342 10.34 -15.83 8.17
CA LEU A 342 9.28 -15.46 7.22
C LEU A 342 8.00 -14.98 7.91
N ALA A 343 7.59 -15.62 9.01
CA ALA A 343 6.55 -15.07 9.87
C ALA A 343 6.78 -15.38 11.34
N ALA A 344 6.43 -14.45 12.22
CA ALA A 344 6.45 -14.63 13.66
C ALA A 344 5.13 -14.12 14.28
N GLY A 345 4.90 -14.42 15.56
CA GLY A 345 3.65 -14.10 16.25
C GLY A 345 3.09 -15.29 17.03
N LYS A 346 1.94 -15.13 17.68
CA LYS A 346 1.29 -16.25 18.39
C LYS A 346 0.52 -17.18 17.43
N LEU A 347 0.02 -16.63 16.33
CA LEU A 347 -0.86 -17.31 15.38
C LEU A 347 -0.20 -17.45 14.01
N PRO A 348 -0.53 -18.51 13.25
CA PRO A 348 0.05 -18.75 11.94
C PRO A 348 -0.31 -17.64 10.95
N THR A 349 0.58 -17.42 9.99
CA THR A 349 0.32 -16.65 8.78
C THR A 349 0.35 -17.58 7.59
N TYR A 350 -0.71 -17.57 6.78
CA TYR A 350 -0.81 -18.45 5.62
C TYR A 350 -0.33 -17.72 4.36
N PHE A 351 0.43 -18.43 3.55
CA PHE A 351 0.97 -17.91 2.30
C PHE A 351 0.70 -18.88 1.15
N ALA A 352 -0.17 -18.50 0.23
CA ALA A 352 -0.46 -19.25 -0.99
C ALA A 352 0.46 -18.78 -2.12
N GLY A 353 1.57 -19.48 -2.34
CA GLY A 353 2.58 -19.00 -3.29
C GLY A 353 3.93 -19.67 -3.21
N SER A 354 4.93 -19.03 -3.81
CA SER A 354 6.31 -19.50 -3.82
C SER A 354 7.23 -18.59 -3.01
N VAL A 355 8.18 -19.22 -2.31
CA VAL A 355 9.30 -18.55 -1.67
C VAL A 355 10.56 -19.12 -2.30
N VAL A 356 11.39 -18.25 -2.88
CA VAL A 356 12.71 -18.59 -3.39
C VAL A 356 13.72 -17.81 -2.58
N SER A 357 14.80 -18.46 -2.16
CA SER A 357 15.77 -17.81 -1.31
C SER A 357 17.21 -18.15 -1.64
N ASN A 358 18.09 -17.18 -1.40
CA ASN A 358 19.54 -17.32 -1.39
C ASN A 358 20.05 -17.00 0.02
N GLY A 359 20.59 -18.00 0.71
CA GLY A 359 21.15 -17.90 2.07
C GLY A 359 20.58 -18.93 3.06
N ASP A 360 21.43 -19.41 3.96
CA ASP A 360 21.14 -20.58 4.83
C ASP A 360 20.43 -20.23 6.15
N LEU A 361 20.25 -18.94 6.46
CA LEU A 361 19.69 -18.43 7.72
C LEU A 361 18.24 -17.93 7.58
N ILE A 362 17.45 -18.59 6.72
CA ILE A 362 16.03 -18.29 6.54
C ILE A 362 15.21 -19.38 7.19
N THR A 363 14.33 -19.00 8.11
CA THR A 363 13.40 -19.91 8.76
C THR A 363 11.96 -19.55 8.41
N GLY A 364 11.09 -20.55 8.33
CA GLY A 364 9.66 -20.31 8.08
C GLY A 364 8.96 -19.63 9.27
N GLY A 365 9.44 -19.85 10.49
CA GLY A 365 8.75 -19.46 11.71
C GLY A 365 7.31 -20.01 11.73
N ASN A 366 6.34 -19.11 11.93
CA ASN A 366 4.91 -19.42 11.92
C ASN A 366 4.24 -19.26 10.55
N MET A 367 5.03 -19.20 9.47
CA MET A 367 4.49 -19.19 8.12
C MET A 367 4.05 -20.60 7.71
N VAL A 368 2.83 -20.70 7.18
CA VAL A 368 2.30 -21.91 6.56
C VAL A 368 2.20 -21.67 5.05
N ILE A 369 3.10 -22.29 4.30
CA ILE A 369 3.08 -22.21 2.83
C ILE A 369 2.09 -23.23 2.31
N CYS A 370 1.19 -22.86 1.41
CA CYS A 370 0.17 -23.76 0.86
C CYS A 370 -0.09 -23.49 -0.63
N GLU A 371 -0.79 -24.39 -1.30
CA GLU A 371 -1.26 -24.18 -2.68
C GLU A 371 -2.48 -23.26 -2.70
N SER A 372 -3.39 -23.45 -1.73
CA SER A 372 -4.54 -22.57 -1.52
C SER A 372 -4.92 -22.49 -0.04
N ALA A 373 -5.51 -21.36 0.34
CA ALA A 373 -6.04 -21.11 1.66
C ALA A 373 -7.49 -20.59 1.54
N VAL A 374 -8.41 -21.20 2.27
CA VAL A 374 -9.83 -20.85 2.33
C VAL A 374 -10.13 -20.31 3.72
N TYR A 375 -10.43 -19.03 3.81
CA TYR A 375 -10.87 -18.40 5.05
C TYR A 375 -12.36 -18.62 5.27
N LYS A 376 -12.73 -19.19 6.42
CA LYS A 376 -14.12 -19.36 6.86
C LYS A 376 -14.54 -18.18 7.74
N PRO A 377 -15.81 -17.72 7.69
CA PRO A 377 -16.31 -16.60 8.51
C PRO A 377 -16.08 -16.75 10.01
N ASN A 378 -15.90 -17.98 10.51
CA ASN A 378 -15.61 -18.28 11.92
C ASN A 378 -14.13 -18.14 12.31
N GLY A 379 -13.27 -17.58 11.45
CA GLY A 379 -11.82 -17.44 11.70
C GLY A 379 -10.98 -18.69 11.41
N THR A 380 -11.60 -19.78 10.95
CA THR A 380 -10.87 -20.98 10.55
C THR A 380 -10.28 -20.79 9.15
N VAL A 381 -9.00 -21.11 8.98
CA VAL A 381 -8.37 -21.23 7.66
C VAL A 381 -8.19 -22.70 7.35
N VAL A 382 -8.74 -23.13 6.21
CA VAL A 382 -8.51 -24.47 5.64
C VAL A 382 -7.49 -24.32 4.53
N THR A 383 -6.47 -25.18 4.51
CA THR A 383 -5.40 -25.12 3.52
C THR A 383 -5.34 -26.39 2.69
N HIS A 384 -5.03 -26.25 1.41
CA HIS A 384 -4.70 -27.38 0.52
C HIS A 384 -3.21 -27.32 0.17
N GLY A 385 -2.54 -28.47 0.13
CA GLY A 385 -1.10 -28.55 -0.18
C GLY A 385 -0.21 -27.84 0.84
N ALA A 386 -0.66 -27.71 2.09
CA ALA A 386 0.10 -27.01 3.13
C ALA A 386 1.40 -27.75 3.48
N ARG A 387 2.49 -26.99 3.51
CA ARG A 387 3.82 -27.42 3.90
C ARG A 387 4.12 -26.79 5.25
N TYR A 388 4.17 -27.64 6.26
CA TYR A 388 4.56 -27.25 7.62
C TYR A 388 6.03 -27.58 7.81
N ASN A 389 6.81 -26.62 8.30
CA ASN A 389 8.15 -26.88 8.78
C ASN A 389 8.23 -26.40 10.23
N ALA A 390 8.43 -27.34 11.15
CA ALA A 390 8.52 -27.06 12.57
C ALA A 390 9.75 -27.75 13.14
N ALA A 391 10.59 -26.97 13.83
CA ALA A 391 11.67 -27.48 14.66
C ALA A 391 11.31 -27.19 16.11
N ILE A 392 11.26 -28.23 16.95
CA ILE A 392 11.03 -28.09 18.38
C ILE A 392 12.11 -28.84 19.15
N PRO A 393 12.60 -28.31 20.28
CA PRO A 393 13.36 -29.10 21.23
C PRO A 393 12.46 -30.23 21.76
N LEU A 394 12.96 -31.47 21.73
CA LEU A 394 12.25 -32.62 22.31
C LEU A 394 12.79 -32.92 23.69
N THR A 395 11.93 -32.88 24.70
CA THR A 395 12.25 -33.22 26.09
C THR A 395 11.76 -34.61 26.46
N THR A 396 12.15 -35.09 27.65
CA THR A 396 11.63 -36.34 28.23
C THR A 396 10.12 -36.43 28.18
N GLY A 397 9.59 -37.58 27.75
CA GLY A 397 8.16 -37.85 27.77
C GLY A 397 7.47 -37.37 26.49
N LEU A 398 6.32 -36.73 26.63
CA LEU A 398 5.41 -36.39 25.53
C LEU A 398 5.68 -34.97 24.99
N ASN A 399 6.00 -34.86 23.70
CA ASN A 399 6.19 -33.59 23.00
C ASN A 399 5.07 -33.42 21.96
N LYS A 400 4.37 -32.27 22.00
CA LYS A 400 3.21 -32.00 21.14
C LYS A 400 3.56 -30.93 20.10
N LEU A 401 3.45 -31.30 18.82
CA LEU A 401 3.63 -30.35 17.71
C LEU A 401 2.27 -29.71 17.39
N GLN A 402 2.01 -28.55 17.99
CA GLN A 402 0.77 -27.78 17.79
C GLN A 402 0.65 -27.14 16.40
N SER A 403 1.74 -27.13 15.62
CA SER A 403 1.88 -26.40 14.37
C SER A 403 1.51 -27.20 13.12
N VAL A 404 1.12 -28.47 13.23
CA VAL A 404 0.51 -29.24 12.13
C VAL A 404 -1.01 -29.21 12.34
N PRO A 405 -1.76 -28.25 11.77
CA PRO A 405 -3.20 -28.16 11.90
C PRO A 405 -3.79 -29.28 11.05
N THR A 406 -4.10 -30.41 11.69
CA THR A 406 -4.61 -31.58 10.99
C THR A 406 -6.10 -31.55 10.73
N LYS A 407 -6.82 -30.51 11.14
CA LYS A 407 -8.29 -30.47 11.04
C LYS A 407 -8.75 -30.68 9.59
N GLN A 408 -9.45 -31.80 9.36
CA GLN A 408 -10.07 -32.14 8.07
C GLN A 408 -9.09 -32.34 6.89
N GLY A 409 -8.03 -33.13 7.09
CA GLY A 409 -7.09 -33.46 6.00
C GLY A 409 -6.21 -34.69 6.24
N SER A 410 -5.54 -35.14 5.17
CA SER A 410 -4.48 -36.15 5.19
C SER A 410 -3.14 -35.51 4.84
N TYR A 411 -2.10 -35.81 5.60
CA TYR A 411 -0.77 -35.19 5.51
C TYR A 411 0.31 -36.25 5.38
N PHE A 412 1.24 -36.06 4.45
CA PHE A 412 2.52 -36.76 4.44
C PHE A 412 3.54 -35.91 5.18
N VAL A 413 4.08 -36.44 6.28
CA VAL A 413 5.01 -35.70 7.14
C VAL A 413 6.34 -36.43 7.15
N THR A 414 7.42 -35.69 6.90
CA THR A 414 8.77 -36.19 7.15
C THR A 414 9.18 -35.73 8.55
N VAL A 415 9.48 -36.67 9.43
CA VAL A 415 9.90 -36.39 10.82
C VAL A 415 11.39 -36.70 10.92
N LEU A 416 12.19 -35.69 11.26
CA LEU A 416 13.62 -35.83 11.54
C LEU A 416 13.84 -35.54 13.02
N ILE A 417 14.40 -36.51 13.73
CA ILE A 417 14.76 -36.37 15.15
C ILE A 417 16.26 -36.61 15.25
N ILE A 418 17.00 -35.54 15.52
CA ILE A 418 18.46 -35.52 15.48
C ILE A 418 18.99 -35.02 16.81
N GLY A 419 20.05 -35.64 17.30
CA GLY A 419 20.88 -35.16 18.40
C GLY A 419 22.26 -35.82 18.34
N PRO A 420 23.18 -35.49 19.26
CA PRO A 420 24.49 -36.12 19.33
C PRO A 420 24.37 -37.65 19.41
N ASN A 421 24.90 -38.34 18.41
CA ASN A 421 24.83 -39.80 18.28
C ASN A 421 23.40 -40.41 18.20
N TYR A 422 22.45 -39.63 17.67
CA TYR A 422 21.05 -40.03 17.53
C TYR A 422 20.44 -39.44 16.24
N ASP A 423 19.90 -40.29 15.37
CA ASP A 423 19.24 -39.85 14.11
C ASP A 423 18.13 -40.84 13.74
N TYR A 424 16.88 -40.39 13.88
CA TYR A 424 15.71 -41.09 13.38
C TYR A 424 15.00 -40.27 12.32
N ARG A 425 14.61 -40.94 11.22
CA ARG A 425 13.92 -40.32 10.09
C ARG A 425 12.72 -41.14 9.68
N TYR A 426 11.53 -40.53 9.72
CA TYR A 426 10.29 -41.18 9.35
C TYR A 426 9.60 -40.43 8.21
N LEU A 427 8.96 -41.19 7.33
CA LEU A 427 7.87 -40.71 6.50
C LEU A 427 6.58 -41.28 7.10
N ILE A 428 5.67 -40.42 7.52
CA ILE A 428 4.38 -40.81 8.13
C ILE A 428 3.21 -40.20 7.36
N GLN A 429 2.06 -40.87 7.42
CA GLN A 429 0.77 -40.32 7.05
C GLN A 429 0.00 -39.99 8.33
N ILE A 430 -0.51 -38.77 8.41
CA ILE A 430 -1.46 -38.38 9.45
C ILE A 430 -2.79 -38.10 8.77
N GLN A 431 -3.86 -38.75 9.22
CA GLN A 431 -5.20 -38.56 8.68
C GLN A 431 -6.15 -38.17 9.81
N ASN A 432 -6.75 -36.99 9.72
CA ASN A 432 -7.78 -36.54 10.65
C ASN A 432 -9.17 -36.90 10.08
N GLU A 433 -10.04 -37.49 10.90
CA GLU A 433 -11.39 -37.88 10.48
C GLU A 433 -12.40 -36.72 10.50
N GLY A 434 -11.99 -35.53 10.97
CA GLY A 434 -12.89 -34.41 11.21
C GLY A 434 -13.76 -34.60 12.47
N SER A 435 -14.71 -33.68 12.68
CA SER A 435 -15.78 -33.77 13.69
C SER A 435 -15.36 -34.01 15.15
N GLY A 436 -14.12 -33.69 15.53
CA GLY A 436 -13.63 -33.86 16.90
C GLY A 436 -12.96 -35.21 17.19
N ASN A 437 -12.72 -36.03 16.16
CA ASN A 437 -11.94 -37.25 16.30
C ASN A 437 -10.44 -36.98 16.17
N ALA A 438 -9.64 -37.75 16.91
CA ALA A 438 -8.18 -37.71 16.88
C ALA A 438 -7.60 -37.97 15.47
N GLY A 439 -8.26 -38.84 14.70
CA GLY A 439 -7.69 -39.41 13.49
C GLY A 439 -6.69 -40.53 13.80
N PHE A 440 -5.84 -40.87 12.84
CA PHE A 440 -4.81 -41.89 13.00
C PHE A 440 -3.49 -41.49 12.33
N LEU A 441 -2.41 -42.13 12.78
CA LEU A 441 -1.07 -41.99 12.24
C LEU A 441 -0.60 -43.35 11.72
N THR A 442 -0.09 -43.37 10.49
CA THR A 442 0.54 -44.54 9.89
C THR A 442 2.00 -44.20 9.59
N THR A 443 2.94 -44.98 10.11
CA THR A 443 4.34 -44.88 9.67
C THR A 443 4.46 -45.57 8.31
N LEU A 444 4.72 -44.79 7.26
CA LEU A 444 4.87 -45.30 5.90
C LEU A 444 6.28 -45.85 5.66
N SER A 445 7.29 -45.18 6.24
CA SER A 445 8.68 -45.61 6.14
C SER A 445 9.49 -45.10 7.34
N ASN A 446 10.40 -45.93 7.83
CA ASN A 446 11.47 -45.55 8.74
C ASN A 446 12.78 -45.58 7.93
N GLN A 447 13.21 -44.41 7.48
CA GLN A 447 14.32 -44.25 6.55
C GLN A 447 15.68 -44.36 7.25
N ARG A 448 15.73 -44.05 8.54
CA ARG A 448 16.97 -44.12 9.34
C ARG A 448 16.64 -44.37 10.81
N SER A 449 17.42 -45.25 11.43
CA SER A 449 17.37 -45.54 12.86
C SER A 449 18.79 -45.65 13.41
N PHE A 450 19.26 -44.59 14.06
CA PHE A 450 20.57 -44.52 14.69
C PHE A 450 20.43 -44.04 16.12
N ASN A 451 20.97 -44.81 17.06
CA ASN A 451 20.76 -44.61 18.50
C ASN A 451 21.97 -45.08 19.32
N SER A 452 23.15 -44.56 19.02
CA SER A 452 24.33 -44.81 19.88
C SER A 452 24.27 -44.04 21.19
N ALA A 453 23.41 -43.02 21.28
CA ALA A 453 23.13 -42.28 22.51
C ALA A 453 22.32 -43.06 23.56
N GLY A 454 21.69 -44.18 23.19
CA GLY A 454 20.94 -45.03 24.11
C GLY A 454 19.55 -44.50 24.52
N TRP A 455 19.02 -43.48 23.84
CA TRP A 455 17.70 -42.90 24.14
C TRP A 455 16.53 -43.75 23.60
N GLY A 456 16.78 -44.78 22.79
CA GLY A 456 15.72 -45.64 22.27
C GLY A 456 14.94 -44.99 21.12
N ALA A 457 14.04 -45.74 20.48
CA ALA A 457 13.24 -45.22 19.38
C ALA A 457 12.12 -44.29 19.90
N PRO A 458 11.80 -43.21 19.18
CA PRO A 458 10.65 -42.37 19.50
C PRO A 458 9.35 -43.09 19.15
N THR A 459 8.30 -42.80 19.90
CA THR A 459 6.93 -43.17 19.57
C THR A 459 6.24 -41.99 18.88
N LEU A 460 5.58 -42.25 17.77
CA LEU A 460 4.80 -41.27 17.02
C LEU A 460 3.32 -41.57 17.19
N ALA A 461 2.53 -40.57 17.55
CA ALA A 461 1.08 -40.68 17.70
C ALA A 461 0.36 -39.39 17.29
N VAL A 462 -0.97 -39.38 17.40
CA VAL A 462 -1.77 -38.16 17.30
C VAL A 462 -2.60 -37.96 18.57
N ASP A 463 -2.81 -36.71 18.97
CA ASP A 463 -3.69 -36.39 20.10
C ASP A 463 -5.18 -36.35 19.70
N GLU A 464 -6.05 -36.08 20.68
CA GLU A 464 -7.51 -36.02 20.54
C GLU A 464 -8.03 -35.01 19.50
N ILE A 465 -7.20 -34.04 19.08
CA ILE A 465 -7.54 -33.07 18.03
C ILE A 465 -6.64 -33.21 16.80
N GLY A 466 -5.86 -34.30 16.72
CA GLY A 466 -5.05 -34.72 15.59
C GLY A 466 -3.63 -34.15 15.51
N ASN A 467 -3.10 -33.50 16.55
CA ASN A 467 -1.72 -32.98 16.51
C ASN A 467 -0.71 -34.13 16.60
N LEU A 468 0.41 -34.03 15.89
CA LEU A 468 1.51 -34.98 16.00
C LEU A 468 2.11 -34.96 17.41
N LEU A 469 2.20 -36.15 18.00
CA LEU A 469 2.85 -36.42 19.27
C LEU A 469 4.13 -37.19 19.03
N ILE A 470 5.23 -36.74 19.63
CA ILE A 470 6.51 -37.45 19.65
C ILE A 470 6.84 -37.73 21.12
N SER A 471 6.88 -39.00 21.50
CA SER A 471 7.21 -39.38 22.87
C SER A 471 8.40 -40.31 22.99
N ASN A 472 9.23 -40.05 24.00
CA ASN A 472 10.29 -40.94 24.41
C ASN A 472 10.69 -40.63 25.87
N THR A 473 10.52 -41.61 26.75
CA THR A 473 10.81 -41.48 28.18
C THR A 473 12.30 -41.42 28.50
N HIS A 474 13.17 -41.73 27.54
CA HIS A 474 14.63 -41.66 27.71
C HIS A 474 15.25 -40.42 27.06
N PHE A 475 14.46 -39.52 26.46
CA PHE A 475 14.99 -38.23 26.03
C PHE A 475 15.51 -37.43 27.22
N PRO A 476 16.59 -36.63 27.07
CA PRO A 476 17.08 -35.78 28.14
C PRO A 476 16.03 -34.76 28.58
N SER A 477 15.98 -34.48 29.88
CA SER A 477 15.08 -33.46 30.43
C SER A 477 15.47 -32.05 29.98
N SER A 478 16.75 -31.84 29.68
CA SER A 478 17.29 -30.61 29.07
C SER A 478 16.90 -30.41 27.60
N GLY A 479 16.23 -31.40 26.99
CA GLY A 479 15.99 -31.45 25.56
C GLY A 479 17.11 -32.17 24.80
N LEU A 480 16.79 -32.74 23.64
CA LEU A 480 17.78 -33.18 22.68
C LEU A 480 18.66 -31.97 22.29
N PRO A 481 19.99 -32.04 22.46
CA PRO A 481 20.86 -30.97 22.00
C PRO A 481 20.71 -30.80 20.48
N PRO A 482 20.74 -29.57 19.94
CA PRO A 482 20.79 -29.38 18.49
C PRO A 482 21.98 -30.15 17.92
N GLY A 483 21.71 -31.00 16.94
CA GLY A 483 22.71 -31.81 16.25
C GLY A 483 23.46 -31.06 15.16
#